data_AF-A0A084A969-F1
#
_entry.id   AF-A0A084A969-F1
#
_cell.length_a   1.000
_cell.length_b   1.000
_cell.length_c   1.000
_cell.angle_alpha   90.00
_cell.angle_beta   90.00
_cell.angle_gamma   90.00
#
_symmetry.space_group_name_H-M   'P 1'
#
loop_
_entity.id
_entity.type
_entity.pdbx_description
1 polymer ?
#
loop_
_entity_poly.entity_id
_entity_poly.type
_entity_poly.pdbx_seq_one_letter_code
_entity_poly.pdbx_strand_id
1 'polypeptide(L)'
;MTKRLGKILFILYIIGLIWLILFKISFHPITYLELVNTRSLNLVPFAMSGGSREILYNIIAFIPFGILFGMNAPKWSFLTKVILSFALSLSFESLQYLLAIGASDITDIITNTLGALIGLSFYALLIKIFSKTKVNIILISLFCLLLGFVLFFIGQTLFWIYFPQY
;
A
#
# COMPACT_ATOMS: atom_id res chain seq x y z
N MET A 1 -10.46 -22.21 4.67
CA MET A 1 -9.74 -21.81 3.44
C MET A 1 -9.59 -20.29 3.32
N THR A 2 -10.70 -19.54 3.22
CA THR A 2 -10.72 -18.06 3.05
C THR A 2 -9.87 -17.28 4.06
N LYS A 3 -9.89 -17.65 5.35
CA LYS A 3 -9.06 -16.97 6.38
C LYS A 3 -7.56 -17.10 6.15
N ARG A 4 -7.07 -18.24 5.62
CA ARG A 4 -5.63 -18.42 5.33
C ARG A 4 -5.24 -17.62 4.10
N LEU A 5 -6.03 -17.72 3.03
CA LEU A 5 -5.79 -17.00 1.79
C LEU A 5 -5.84 -15.47 1.98
N GLY A 6 -6.82 -14.97 2.74
CA GLY A 6 -6.91 -13.54 3.06
C GLY A 6 -5.68 -13.00 3.80
N LYS A 7 -5.06 -13.82 4.68
CA LYS A 7 -3.80 -13.45 5.35
C LYS A 7 -2.62 -13.43 4.39
N ILE A 8 -2.52 -14.43 3.50
CA ILE A 8 -1.47 -14.48 2.48
C ILE A 8 -1.55 -13.25 1.59
N LEU A 9 -2.75 -12.94 1.07
CA LEU A 9 -2.97 -11.74 0.25
C LEU A 9 -2.60 -10.45 1.00
N PHE A 10 -2.92 -10.36 2.29
CA PHE A 10 -2.57 -9.20 3.09
C PHE A 10 -1.06 -9.04 3.27
N ILE A 11 -0.34 -10.13 3.53
CA ILE A 11 1.12 -10.12 3.63
C ILE A 11 1.76 -9.72 2.30
N LEU A 12 1.32 -10.34 1.19
CA LEU A 12 1.80 -9.98 -0.15
C LEU A 12 1.51 -8.52 -0.48
N TYR A 13 0.34 -8.02 -0.10
CA TYR A 13 -0.01 -6.60 -0.28
C TYR A 13 0.90 -5.68 0.53
N ILE A 14 1.20 -6.00 1.79
CA ILE A 14 2.13 -5.21 2.61
C ILE A 14 3.54 -5.20 1.98
N ILE A 15 4.02 -6.34 1.49
CA ILE A 15 5.31 -6.42 0.78
C ILE A 15 5.29 -5.53 -0.46
N GLY A 16 4.22 -5.60 -1.26
CA GLY A 16 4.05 -4.74 -2.43
C GLY A 16 3.95 -3.25 -2.08
N LEU A 17 3.31 -2.92 -0.96
CA LEU A 17 3.17 -1.54 -0.47
C LEU A 17 4.52 -0.97 0.01
N ILE A 18 5.32 -1.78 0.72
CA ILE A 18 6.71 -1.44 1.08
C ILE A 18 7.53 -1.19 -0.18
N TRP A 19 7.42 -2.07 -1.18
CA TRP A 19 8.11 -1.91 -2.45
C TRP A 19 7.70 -0.61 -3.15
N LEU A 20 6.40 -0.38 -3.27
CA LEU A 20 5.83 0.80 -3.92
C LEU A 20 6.31 2.10 -3.28
N ILE A 21 6.27 2.19 -1.95
CA ILE A 21 6.50 3.46 -1.23
C ILE A 21 7.99 3.73 -1.00
N LEU A 22 8.74 2.75 -0.50
CA LEU A 22 10.16 2.95 -0.20
C LEU A 22 11.02 2.98 -1.47
N PHE A 23 10.74 2.07 -2.41
CA PHE A 23 11.61 1.86 -3.58
C PHE A 23 11.00 2.38 -4.88
N LYS A 24 9.81 2.99 -4.85
CA LYS A 24 9.13 3.57 -6.03
C LYS A 24 9.02 2.57 -7.21
N ILE A 25 8.81 1.29 -6.91
CA ILE A 25 8.76 0.19 -7.90
C ILE A 25 10.10 -0.05 -8.63
N SER A 26 11.23 0.37 -8.07
CA SER A 26 12.55 0.06 -8.64
C SER A 26 12.77 -1.45 -8.72
N PHE A 27 13.15 -1.97 -9.90
CA PHE A 27 13.54 -3.37 -10.10
C PHE A 27 14.94 -3.68 -9.55
N HIS A 28 15.74 -2.66 -9.23
CA HIS A 28 17.06 -2.77 -8.63
C HIS A 28 17.09 -2.01 -7.29
N PRO A 29 16.47 -2.53 -6.23
CA PRO A 29 16.32 -1.81 -4.95
C PRO A 29 17.67 -1.55 -4.25
N ILE A 30 18.64 -2.46 -4.39
CA ILE A 30 20.00 -2.28 -3.83
C ILE A 30 20.69 -1.10 -4.52
N THR A 31 20.68 -1.10 -5.86
CA THR A 31 21.23 0.01 -6.64
C THR A 31 20.48 1.31 -6.39
N TYR A 32 19.17 1.28 -6.17
CA TYR A 32 18.38 2.46 -5.79
C TYR A 32 18.84 3.03 -4.44
N LEU A 33 19.11 2.19 -3.44
CA LEU A 33 19.67 2.61 -2.16
C LEU A 33 21.07 3.22 -2.28
N GLU A 34 21.90 2.71 -3.19
CA GLU A 34 23.27 3.20 -3.40
C GLU A 34 23.32 4.50 -4.20
N LEU A 35 22.43 4.66 -5.19
CA LEU A 35 22.43 5.80 -6.11
C LEU A 35 21.63 6.99 -5.59
N VAL A 36 20.59 6.75 -4.79
CA VAL A 36 19.80 7.83 -4.21
C VAL A 36 20.44 8.26 -2.90
N ASN A 37 20.76 9.55 -2.80
CA ASN A 37 21.26 10.17 -1.58
C ASN A 37 20.55 11.49 -1.34
N THR A 38 19.22 11.46 -1.36
CA THR A 38 18.37 12.62 -1.11
C THR A 38 17.59 12.41 0.17
N ARG A 39 17.66 13.40 1.05
CA ARG A 39 16.85 13.45 2.27
C ARG A 39 16.32 14.85 2.44
N SER A 40 15.02 14.97 2.57
CA SER A 40 14.35 16.22 2.94
C SER A 40 13.20 15.91 3.88
N LEU A 41 12.82 16.89 4.67
CA LEU A 41 11.78 16.77 5.67
C LEU A 41 10.77 17.90 5.47
N ASN A 42 9.58 17.55 5.00
CA ASN A 42 8.47 18.46 4.83
C ASN A 42 7.43 18.24 5.94
N LEU A 43 7.38 19.17 6.89
CA LEU A 43 6.40 19.16 7.99
C LEU A 43 5.26 20.15 7.77
N VAL A 44 5.23 20.86 6.64
CA VAL A 44 4.15 21.78 6.33
C VAL A 44 3.13 21.04 5.46
N PRO A 45 1.95 20.68 5.99
CA PRO A 45 0.97 19.89 5.25
C PRO A 45 0.57 20.60 3.97
N PHE A 46 0.59 19.85 2.87
CA PHE A 46 0.16 20.33 1.54
C PHE A 46 0.99 21.47 0.94
N ALA A 47 2.09 21.92 1.58
CA ALA A 47 2.88 23.05 1.10
C ALA A 47 3.86 22.69 -0.03
N MET A 48 4.30 21.44 -0.09
CA MET A 48 5.15 20.91 -1.15
C MET A 48 4.77 19.45 -1.40
N SER A 49 3.74 19.22 -2.22
CA SER A 49 3.43 17.86 -2.71
C SER A 49 3.62 17.88 -4.22
N GLY A 50 4.02 16.78 -4.84
CA GLY A 50 4.15 16.59 -6.29
C GLY A 50 2.83 16.71 -7.07
N GLY A 51 1.95 17.62 -6.64
CA GLY A 51 0.64 17.92 -7.17
C GLY A 51 -0.47 17.08 -6.51
N SER A 52 -1.70 17.40 -6.88
CA SER A 52 -2.91 16.65 -6.49
C SER A 52 -2.88 15.15 -6.86
N ARG A 53 -2.01 14.77 -7.79
CA ARG A 53 -1.85 13.37 -8.25
C ARG A 53 -1.18 12.49 -7.21
N GLU A 54 -0.11 12.96 -6.57
CA GLU A 54 0.63 12.19 -5.55
C GLU A 54 -0.27 11.91 -4.34
N ILE A 55 -0.96 12.96 -3.86
CA ILE A 55 -2.00 12.87 -2.83
C ILE A 55 -3.03 11.79 -3.18
N LEU A 56 -3.53 11.80 -4.42
CA LEU A 56 -4.52 10.83 -4.88
C LEU A 56 -3.95 9.40 -4.91
N TYR A 57 -2.72 9.22 -5.40
CA TYR A 57 -2.08 7.91 -5.47
C TYR A 57 -1.83 7.31 -4.09
N ASN A 58 -1.42 8.12 -3.12
CA ASN A 58 -1.23 7.69 -1.73
C ASN A 58 -2.54 7.23 -1.08
N ILE A 59 -3.63 8.00 -1.27
CA ILE A 59 -4.97 7.59 -0.84
C ILE A 59 -5.38 6.26 -1.51
N ILE A 60 -5.27 6.18 -2.84
CA ILE A 60 -5.67 5.00 -3.61
C ILE A 60 -4.86 3.77 -3.19
N ALA A 61 -3.55 3.90 -2.94
CA ALA A 61 -2.70 2.80 -2.52
C ALA A 61 -3.06 2.25 -1.13
N PHE A 62 -3.54 3.10 -0.22
CA PHE A 62 -3.93 2.68 1.14
C PHE A 62 -5.38 2.21 1.28
N ILE A 63 -6.27 2.48 0.31
CA ILE A 63 -7.63 1.94 0.33
C ILE A 63 -7.65 0.40 0.37
N PRO A 64 -6.97 -0.33 -0.55
CA PRO A 64 -6.97 -1.78 -0.51
C PRO A 64 -6.28 -2.34 0.74
N PHE A 65 -5.25 -1.65 1.26
CA PHE A 65 -4.66 -1.96 2.56
C PHE A 65 -5.70 -1.89 3.68
N GLY A 66 -6.47 -0.80 3.77
CA GLY A 66 -7.52 -0.64 4.78
C GLY A 66 -8.59 -1.74 4.71
N ILE A 67 -8.99 -2.13 3.50
CA ILE A 67 -9.93 -3.23 3.28
C ILE A 67 -9.35 -4.56 3.80
N LEU A 68 -8.14 -4.92 3.38
CA LEU A 68 -7.48 -6.15 3.78
C LEU A 68 -7.19 -6.17 5.29
N PHE A 69 -6.82 -5.04 5.88
CA PHE A 69 -6.59 -4.92 7.32
C PHE A 69 -7.89 -5.11 8.12
N GLY A 70 -8.98 -4.48 7.67
CA GLY A 70 -10.32 -4.66 8.23
C GLY A 70 -10.75 -6.14 8.24
N MET A 71 -10.50 -6.83 7.12
CA MET A 71 -10.82 -8.25 6.93
C MET A 71 -9.99 -9.18 7.81
N ASN A 72 -8.68 -8.93 7.92
CA ASN A 72 -7.73 -9.83 8.56
C ASN A 72 -7.53 -9.59 10.07
N ALA A 73 -7.90 -8.42 10.60
CA ALA A 73 -7.81 -8.09 12.01
C ALA A 73 -9.19 -7.88 12.68
N PRO A 74 -10.14 -8.85 12.63
CA PRO A 74 -11.50 -8.65 13.12
C PRO A 74 -11.59 -8.47 14.64
N LYS A 75 -10.54 -8.84 15.41
CA LYS A 75 -10.49 -8.69 16.87
C LYS A 75 -10.04 -7.29 17.31
N TRP A 76 -9.45 -6.51 16.42
CA TRP A 76 -8.96 -5.17 16.75
C TRP A 76 -10.05 -4.14 16.53
N SER A 77 -10.11 -3.14 17.41
CA SER A 77 -11.06 -2.04 17.29
C SER A 77 -10.81 -1.23 16.01
N PHE A 78 -11.83 -0.52 15.54
CA PHE A 78 -11.69 0.36 14.38
C PHE A 78 -10.60 1.42 14.61
N LEU A 79 -10.62 2.07 15.79
CA LEU A 79 -9.62 3.08 16.16
C LEU A 79 -8.20 2.50 16.21
N THR A 80 -8.02 1.30 16.77
CA THR A 80 -6.71 0.61 16.79
C THR A 80 -6.17 0.41 15.37
N LYS A 81 -7.04 0.06 14.40
CA LYS A 81 -6.62 -0.10 13.01
C LYS A 81 -6.22 1.24 12.38
N VAL A 82 -6.94 2.31 12.65
CA VAL A 82 -6.57 3.65 12.17
C VAL A 82 -5.21 4.08 12.74
N ILE A 83 -5.00 3.91 14.06
CA ILE A 83 -3.71 4.22 14.71
C ILE A 83 -2.56 3.43 14.10
N LEU A 84 -2.75 2.12 13.87
CA LEU A 84 -1.71 1.29 13.27
C LEU A 84 -1.47 1.60 11.79
N SER A 85 -2.49 2.09 11.07
CA SER A 85 -2.33 2.58 9.70
C SER A 85 -1.51 3.87 9.66
N PHE A 86 -1.78 4.79 10.61
CA PHE A 86 -0.97 5.99 10.81
C PHE A 86 0.48 5.62 11.17
N ALA A 87 0.68 4.72 12.13
CA ALA A 87 2.01 4.27 12.54
C ALA A 87 2.78 3.61 11.39
N LEU A 88 2.11 2.82 10.55
CA LEU A 88 2.71 2.24 9.35
C LEU A 88 3.14 3.34 8.36
N SER A 89 2.30 4.33 8.11
CA SER A 89 2.64 5.44 7.21
C SER A 89 3.82 6.26 7.75
N LEU A 90 3.78 6.61 9.04
CA LEU A 90 4.91 7.27 9.72
C LEU A 90 6.20 6.46 9.62
N SER A 91 6.11 5.12 9.68
CA SER A 91 7.28 4.25 9.53
C SER A 91 7.87 4.33 8.12
N PHE A 92 7.03 4.46 7.08
CA PHE A 92 7.53 4.64 5.71
C PHE A 92 8.29 5.94 5.53
N GLU A 93 7.71 7.05 5.97
CA GLU A 93 8.37 8.37 5.93
C GLU A 93 9.68 8.38 6.73
N SER A 94 9.66 7.75 7.92
CA SER A 94 10.87 7.63 8.75
C SER A 94 11.95 6.82 8.06
N LEU A 95 11.59 5.70 7.43
CA LEU A 95 12.53 4.86 6.69
C LEU A 95 13.08 5.58 5.45
N GLN A 96 12.27 6.31 4.69
CA GLN A 96 12.73 7.10 3.55
C GLN A 96 13.78 8.14 3.97
N TYR A 97 13.54 8.83 5.10
CA TYR A 97 14.49 9.79 5.65
C TYR A 97 15.78 9.11 6.14
N LEU A 98 15.68 8.02 6.91
CA LEU A 98 16.82 7.28 7.46
C LEU A 98 17.70 6.66 6.36
N LEU A 99 17.08 6.13 5.31
CA LEU A 99 17.77 5.50 4.19
C LEU A 99 18.24 6.51 3.13
N ALA A 100 17.92 7.81 3.28
CA ALA A 100 18.25 8.87 2.32
C ALA A 100 17.77 8.59 0.89
N ILE A 101 16.55 8.02 0.77
CA ILE A 101 15.95 7.60 -0.50
C ILE A 101 14.76 8.46 -0.93
N GLY A 102 14.56 9.63 -0.31
CA GLY A 102 13.43 10.50 -0.64
C GLY A 102 13.17 11.63 0.34
N ALA A 103 12.04 12.31 0.11
CA ALA A 103 11.49 13.32 1.01
C ALA A 103 10.55 12.63 1.99
N SER A 104 10.74 12.87 3.29
CA SER A 104 9.75 12.56 4.30
C SER A 104 8.71 13.68 4.32
N ASP A 105 7.45 13.35 4.07
CA ASP A 105 6.34 14.31 3.93
C ASP A 105 5.16 14.00 4.85
N ILE A 106 4.78 14.97 5.67
CA ILE A 106 3.59 14.87 6.53
C ILE A 106 2.30 14.67 5.72
N THR A 107 2.25 15.17 4.47
CA THR A 107 1.15 14.99 3.54
C THR A 107 0.94 13.51 3.22
N ASP A 108 2.01 12.73 3.11
CA ASP A 108 1.94 11.30 2.83
C ASP A 108 1.42 10.53 4.03
N ILE A 109 1.84 10.93 5.25
CA ILE A 109 1.25 10.39 6.48
C ILE A 109 -0.26 10.60 6.52
N ILE A 110 -0.72 11.83 6.24
CA ILE A 110 -2.13 12.20 6.25
C ILE A 110 -2.92 11.42 5.19
N THR A 111 -2.44 11.42 3.94
CA THR A 111 -3.14 10.84 2.79
C THR A 111 -3.19 9.32 2.84
N ASN A 112 -2.11 8.66 3.23
CA ASN A 112 -2.08 7.21 3.46
C ASN A 112 -3.03 6.81 4.60
N THR A 113 -3.03 7.56 5.71
CA THR A 113 -3.96 7.32 6.82
C THR A 113 -5.40 7.50 6.39
N LEU A 114 -5.69 8.52 5.57
CA LEU A 114 -7.01 8.76 4.99
C LEU A 114 -7.44 7.61 4.05
N GLY A 115 -6.55 7.13 3.18
CA GLY A 115 -6.80 5.97 2.33
C GLY A 115 -7.14 4.72 3.16
N ALA A 116 -6.39 4.46 4.23
CA ALA A 116 -6.66 3.35 5.13
C ALA A 116 -8.02 3.50 5.83
N LEU A 117 -8.35 4.71 6.30
CA LEU A 117 -9.65 5.03 6.92
C LEU A 117 -10.80 4.75 5.95
N ILE A 118 -10.69 5.19 4.69
CA ILE A 118 -11.69 4.94 3.64
C ILE A 118 -11.85 3.43 3.42
N GLY A 119 -10.75 2.69 3.24
CA GLY A 119 -10.78 1.24 3.05
C GLY A 119 -11.39 0.47 4.23
N LEU A 120 -11.02 0.85 5.46
CA LEU A 120 -11.57 0.28 6.69
C LEU A 120 -13.08 0.53 6.80
N SER A 121 -13.51 1.77 6.51
CA SER A 121 -14.90 2.18 6.57
C SER A 121 -15.73 1.46 5.50
N PHE A 122 -15.20 1.34 4.29
CA PHE A 122 -15.82 0.61 3.19
C PHE A 122 -16.03 -0.86 3.54
N TYR A 123 -14.99 -1.55 4.03
CA TYR A 123 -15.13 -2.94 4.47
C TYR A 123 -16.14 -3.09 5.62
N ALA A 124 -16.10 -2.20 6.61
CA ALA A 124 -17.05 -2.20 7.74
C ALA A 124 -18.50 -2.02 7.27
N LEU A 125 -18.74 -1.12 6.30
CA LEU A 125 -20.04 -0.91 5.70
C LEU A 125 -20.53 -2.15 4.93
N LEU A 126 -19.67 -2.77 4.12
CA LEU A 126 -20.02 -3.97 3.36
C LEU A 126 -20.46 -5.13 4.27
N ILE A 127 -19.74 -5.38 5.37
CA ILE A 127 -20.10 -6.46 6.30
C ILE A 127 -21.30 -6.12 7.21
N LYS A 128 -21.71 -4.85 7.26
CA LYS A 128 -22.95 -4.40 7.91
C LYS A 128 -24.17 -4.65 7.01
N ILE A 129 -24.02 -4.49 5.69
CA ILE A 129 -25.09 -4.65 4.70
C ILE A 129 -25.21 -6.12 4.26
N PHE A 130 -24.09 -6.83 4.09
CA PHE A 130 -24.02 -8.18 3.56
C PHE A 130 -23.38 -9.16 4.54
N SER A 131 -23.60 -10.47 4.30
CA SER A 131 -22.92 -11.51 5.06
C SER A 131 -21.39 -11.38 4.93
N LYS A 132 -20.70 -11.29 6.08
CA LYS A 132 -19.24 -11.25 6.18
C LYS A 132 -18.55 -12.35 5.36
N THR A 133 -19.11 -13.56 5.33
CA THR A 133 -18.54 -14.67 4.55
C THR A 133 -18.59 -14.37 3.05
N LYS A 134 -19.71 -13.86 2.54
CA LYS A 134 -19.87 -13.51 1.11
C LYS A 134 -18.94 -12.36 0.73
N VAL A 135 -18.89 -11.29 1.55
CA VAL A 135 -17.99 -10.15 1.34
C VAL A 135 -16.54 -10.61 1.26
N ASN A 136 -16.09 -11.44 2.22
CA ASN A 136 -14.72 -11.93 2.24
C ASN A 136 -14.38 -12.78 1.02
N ILE A 137 -15.30 -13.65 0.56
CA ILE A 137 -15.08 -14.46 -0.66
C ILE A 137 -14.91 -13.55 -1.87
N ILE A 138 -15.82 -12.59 -2.06
CA ILE A 138 -15.77 -11.66 -3.21
C ILE A 138 -14.47 -10.85 -3.19
N LEU A 139 -14.14 -10.24 -2.06
CA LEU A 139 -12.91 -9.45 -1.94
C LEU A 139 -11.67 -10.29 -2.20
N ILE A 140 -11.58 -11.49 -1.60
CA ILE A 140 -10.45 -12.40 -1.85
C ILE A 140 -10.35 -12.74 -3.34
N SER A 141 -11.45 -13.07 -4.01
CA SER A 141 -11.44 -13.35 -5.44
C SER A 141 -10.97 -12.15 -6.27
N LEU A 142 -11.44 -10.94 -5.95
CA LEU A 142 -11.00 -9.71 -6.62
C LEU A 142 -9.50 -9.43 -6.40
N PHE A 143 -9.01 -9.60 -5.18
CA PHE A 143 -7.58 -9.43 -4.87
C PHE A 143 -6.71 -10.52 -5.53
N CYS A 144 -7.19 -11.75 -5.63
CA CYS A 144 -6.50 -12.81 -6.38
C CYS A 144 -6.42 -12.48 -7.88
N LEU A 145 -7.53 -12.00 -8.47
CA LEU A 145 -7.56 -11.58 -9.88
C LEU A 145 -6.62 -10.40 -10.12
N LEU A 146 -6.65 -9.40 -9.25
CA LEU A 146 -5.75 -8.24 -9.33
C LEU A 146 -4.27 -8.66 -9.19
N LEU A 147 -3.96 -9.57 -8.25
CA LEU A 147 -2.61 -10.09 -8.09
C LEU A 147 -2.16 -10.85 -9.34
N GLY A 148 -3.01 -11.70 -9.90
CA GLY A 148 -2.73 -12.41 -11.15
C GLY A 148 -2.47 -11.46 -12.32
N PHE A 149 -3.28 -10.40 -12.43
CA PHE A 149 -3.09 -9.34 -13.41
C PHE A 149 -1.75 -8.63 -13.23
N VAL A 150 -1.41 -8.18 -12.02
CA VAL A 150 -0.13 -7.51 -11.74
C VAL A 150 1.06 -8.42 -12.05
N LEU A 151 1.01 -9.69 -11.65
CA LEU A 151 2.07 -10.67 -11.93
C LEU A 151 2.23 -10.94 -13.42
N PHE A 152 1.12 -10.97 -14.18
CA PHE A 152 1.16 -11.10 -15.64
C PHE A 152 1.92 -9.92 -16.28
N PHE A 153 1.61 -8.69 -15.90
CA PHE A 153 2.31 -7.51 -16.42
C PHE A 153 3.78 -7.46 -16.00
N ILE A 154 4.10 -7.79 -14.74
CA ILE A 154 5.49 -7.91 -14.30
C ILE A 154 6.22 -8.97 -15.14
N GLY A 155 5.61 -10.13 -15.36
CA GLY A 155 6.18 -11.20 -16.19
C GLY A 155 6.47 -10.74 -17.62
N GLN A 156 5.55 -9.98 -18.24
CA GLN A 156 5.78 -9.38 -19.56
C GLN A 156 6.96 -8.41 -19.53
N THR A 157 6.99 -7.47 -18.57
CA THR A 157 8.09 -6.51 -18.44
C THR A 157 9.44 -7.20 -18.27
N LEU A 158 9.53 -8.23 -17.43
CA LEU A 158 10.75 -9.00 -17.24
C LEU A 158 11.15 -9.76 -18.52
N PHE A 159 10.19 -10.35 -19.23
CA PHE A 159 10.46 -11.02 -20.51
C PHE A 159 11.09 -10.05 -21.52
N TRP A 160 10.54 -8.85 -21.68
CA TRP A 160 11.09 -7.82 -22.58
C TRP A 160 12.48 -7.32 -22.15
N ILE A 161 12.76 -7.23 -20.84
CA ILE A 161 14.07 -6.81 -20.32
C ILE A 161 15.15 -7.87 -20.60
N TYR A 162 14.84 -9.17 -20.42
CA TYR A 162 15.84 -10.24 -20.51
C TYR A 162 15.92 -10.92 -21.88
N PHE A 163 14.90 -10.77 -22.73
CA PHE A 163 14.86 -11.32 -24.10
C PHE A 163 14.52 -10.23 -25.13
N PRO A 164 15.39 -9.22 -25.31
CA PRO A 164 15.16 -8.16 -26.27
C PRO A 164 15.14 -8.72 -27.70
N GLN A 165 14.12 -8.37 -28.48
CA GLN A 165 14.10 -8.65 -29.92
C GLN A 165 14.88 -7.54 -30.62
N TYR A 166 16.03 -7.90 -31.20
CA TYR A 166 16.86 -7.02 -32.03
C TYR A 166 16.19 -6.73 -33.37
#